data_AF-A0A3D3C136-F1
#
_entry.id   AF-A0A3D3C136-F1
#
_cell.length_a   1.000
_cell.length_b   1.000
_cell.length_c   1.000
_cell.angle_alpha   90.00
_cell.angle_beta   90.00
_cell.angle_gamma   90.00
#
_symmetry.space_group_name_H-M   'P 1'
#
loop_
_entity.id
_entity.type
_entity.pdbx_description
1 polymer ?
#
loop_
_entity_poly.entity_id
_entity_poly.type
_entity_poly.pdbx_seq_one_letter_code
_entity_poly.pdbx_strand_id
1 'polypeptide(L)'
;QPYRLEMGRKFGVNGAKTLYEFWGAKLTDQLNAEFESQCSKKNVLINLASNEYFNSIQTKGLDAKIITPVFKDWSNDKYRIVSFFAKKARGQMAAHIIKNRLKSPAKLKDFAVDGYCFDPEESTDNKLVFKRKQ
;
A
#
# COMPACT_ATOMS: atom_id res chain seq x y z
N GLN A 1 -7.11 -16.58 -17.51
CA GLN A 1 -5.93 -16.96 -18.32
C GLN A 1 -4.69 -16.32 -17.70
N PRO A 2 -3.50 -16.95 -17.78
CA PRO A 2 -2.26 -16.33 -17.32
C PRO A 2 -1.91 -15.10 -18.18
N TYR A 3 -1.40 -14.03 -17.56
CA TYR A 3 -0.99 -12.81 -18.27
C TYR A 3 0.28 -12.20 -17.66
N ARG A 4 0.97 -11.34 -18.44
CA ARG A 4 2.10 -10.52 -17.97
C ARG A 4 2.04 -9.12 -18.58
N LEU A 5 1.44 -8.19 -17.84
CA LEU A 5 1.29 -6.80 -18.23
C LEU A 5 1.45 -5.91 -16.98
N GLU A 6 2.69 -5.56 -16.66
CA GLU A 6 3.00 -4.70 -15.53
C GLU A 6 2.52 -3.27 -15.77
N MET A 7 2.05 -2.59 -14.72
CA MET A 7 1.46 -1.25 -14.80
C MET A 7 2.44 -0.21 -15.38
N GLY A 8 3.74 -0.33 -15.08
CA GLY A 8 4.77 0.56 -15.60
C GLY A 8 5.19 0.29 -17.06
N ARG A 9 4.63 -0.73 -17.72
CA ARG A 9 5.01 -1.06 -19.09
C ARG A 9 4.57 0.05 -20.04
N LYS A 10 5.50 0.52 -20.87
CA LYS A 10 5.18 1.40 -22.00
C LYS A 10 4.37 0.61 -23.02
N PHE A 11 3.06 0.76 -22.96
CA PHE A 11 2.11 0.06 -23.81
C PHE A 11 0.97 1.02 -24.13
N GLY A 12 0.89 1.40 -25.40
CA GLY A 12 -0.20 2.24 -25.90
C GLY A 12 -1.38 1.37 -26.32
N VAL A 13 -2.60 1.77 -25.93
CA VAL A 13 -3.82 1.06 -26.27
C VAL A 13 -4.99 2.04 -26.30
N ASN A 14 -5.85 1.93 -27.31
CA ASN A 14 -7.06 2.74 -27.48
C ASN A 14 -6.80 4.27 -27.35
N GLY A 15 -5.71 4.75 -27.94
CA GLY A 15 -5.33 6.17 -27.91
C GLY A 15 -4.58 6.63 -26.66
N ALA A 16 -4.57 5.83 -25.58
CA ALA A 16 -3.73 6.08 -24.42
C ALA A 16 -2.28 5.65 -24.71
N LYS A 17 -1.29 6.41 -24.21
CA LYS A 17 0.13 6.13 -24.40
C LYS A 17 0.71 5.22 -23.32
N THR A 18 0.03 5.13 -22.18
CA THR A 18 0.44 4.33 -21.02
C THR A 18 -0.77 3.65 -20.38
N LEU A 19 -0.51 2.62 -19.57
CA LEU A 19 -1.56 1.96 -18.79
C LEU A 19 -2.17 2.90 -17.74
N TYR A 20 -1.40 3.85 -17.20
CA TYR A 20 -1.92 4.88 -16.29
C TYR A 20 -2.99 5.75 -16.97
N GLU A 21 -2.72 6.21 -18.19
CA GLU A 21 -3.69 6.96 -19.01
C GLU A 21 -4.91 6.11 -19.37
N PHE A 22 -4.69 4.85 -19.76
CA PHE A 22 -5.77 3.93 -20.12
C PHE A 22 -6.76 3.69 -18.96
N TRP A 23 -6.23 3.51 -17.75
CA TRP A 23 -7.04 3.31 -16.56
C TRP A 23 -7.68 4.60 -16.08
N GLY A 24 -7.00 5.74 -16.19
CA GLY A 24 -7.55 7.05 -15.86
C GLY A 24 -8.18 7.06 -14.46
N ALA A 25 -9.44 7.44 -14.35
CA ALA A 25 -10.17 7.49 -13.08
C ALA A 25 -10.79 6.14 -12.67
N LYS A 26 -10.93 5.19 -13.61
CA LYS A 26 -11.73 3.96 -13.44
C LYS A 26 -11.40 3.17 -12.17
N LEU A 27 -10.11 3.05 -11.85
CA LEU A 27 -9.66 2.31 -10.67
C LEU A 27 -10.01 3.04 -9.36
N THR A 28 -9.96 4.37 -9.37
CA THR A 28 -10.31 5.20 -8.22
C THR A 28 -11.82 5.21 -8.00
N ASP A 29 -12.58 5.36 -9.09
CA ASP A 29 -14.05 5.33 -9.05
C ASP A 29 -14.55 3.98 -8.52
N GLN A 30 -13.92 2.88 -8.95
CA GLN A 30 -14.23 1.54 -8.45
C GLN A 30 -13.93 1.38 -6.95
N LEU A 31 -12.81 1.95 -6.46
CA LEU A 31 -12.50 1.93 -5.03
C LEU A 31 -13.51 2.73 -4.22
N ASN A 32 -13.93 3.90 -4.71
CA ASN A 32 -14.95 4.71 -4.04
C ASN A 32 -16.30 3.98 -3.97
N ALA A 33 -16.72 3.33 -5.06
CA ALA A 33 -17.95 2.53 -5.06
C ALA A 33 -17.90 1.37 -4.03
N GLU A 34 -16.74 0.71 -3.90
CA GLU A 34 -16.52 -0.31 -2.86
C GLU A 34 -16.62 0.30 -1.45
N PHE A 35 -16.03 1.47 -1.21
CA PHE A 35 -16.13 2.14 0.07
C PHE A 35 -17.56 2.55 0.44
N GLU A 36 -18.32 3.09 -0.52
CA GLU A 36 -19.74 3.44 -0.33
C GLU A 36 -20.58 2.22 0.09
N SER A 37 -20.31 1.06 -0.52
CA SER A 37 -21.00 -0.19 -0.20
C SER A 37 -20.79 -0.70 1.23
N GLN A 38 -19.70 -0.28 1.87
CA GLN A 38 -19.34 -0.72 3.23
C GLN A 38 -20.07 0.06 4.32
N CYS A 39 -20.94 1.02 3.97
CA CYS A 39 -21.75 1.86 4.86
C CYS A 39 -20.95 2.46 6.04
N SER A 40 -19.65 2.68 5.84
CA SER A 40 -18.73 3.12 6.88
C SER A 40 -18.60 4.63 6.84
N LYS A 41 -18.71 5.28 8.01
CA LYS A 41 -18.62 6.75 8.09
C LYS A 41 -17.24 7.33 7.79
N LYS A 42 -16.18 6.50 7.84
CA LYS A 42 -14.78 6.89 7.61
C LYS A 42 -14.02 5.75 6.95
N ASN A 43 -13.74 5.89 5.67
CA ASN A 43 -13.01 4.88 4.91
C ASN A 43 -11.51 5.04 5.08
N VAL A 44 -10.80 3.91 5.12
CA VAL A 44 -9.34 3.88 5.24
C VAL A 44 -8.78 2.90 4.22
N LEU A 45 -7.87 3.38 3.38
CA LEU A 45 -7.11 2.56 2.46
C LEU A 45 -5.70 2.30 3.02
N ILE A 46 -5.37 1.04 3.28
CA ILE A 46 -4.02 0.64 3.67
C ILE A 46 -3.22 0.31 2.40
N ASN A 47 -2.35 1.24 1.99
CA ASN A 47 -1.54 1.08 0.79
C ASN A 47 -0.32 0.17 1.06
N LEU A 48 -0.43 -1.08 0.63
CA LEU A 48 0.65 -2.07 0.63
C LEU A 48 1.16 -2.39 -0.79
N ALA A 49 0.75 -1.62 -1.78
CA ALA A 49 1.20 -1.77 -3.16
C ALA A 49 2.59 -1.17 -3.37
N SER A 50 3.25 -1.50 -4.49
CA SER A 50 4.39 -0.71 -4.96
C SER A 50 3.89 0.61 -5.58
N ASN A 51 4.77 1.60 -5.68
CA ASN A 51 4.45 2.87 -6.32
C ASN A 51 4.01 2.67 -7.78
N GLU A 52 4.58 1.69 -8.48
CA GLU A 52 4.21 1.35 -9.86
C GLU A 52 2.71 1.05 -10.00
N TYR A 53 2.12 0.33 -9.06
CA TYR A 53 0.69 0.05 -9.08
C TYR A 53 -0.12 1.17 -8.43
N PHE A 54 0.34 1.72 -7.30
CA PHE A 54 -0.39 2.74 -6.57
C PHE A 54 -0.55 4.05 -7.36
N ASN A 55 0.40 4.38 -8.24
CA ASN A 55 0.33 5.54 -9.12
C ASN A 55 -0.82 5.46 -10.15
N SER A 56 -1.47 4.31 -10.31
CA SER A 56 -2.69 4.19 -11.12
C SER A 56 -3.95 4.69 -10.38
N ILE A 57 -3.83 5.02 -9.09
CA ILE A 57 -4.93 5.57 -8.28
C ILE A 57 -4.80 7.09 -8.20
N GLN A 58 -5.90 7.79 -8.51
CA GLN A 58 -6.01 9.23 -8.42
C GLN A 58 -6.33 9.64 -6.98
N THR A 59 -5.30 9.74 -6.14
CA THR A 59 -5.45 9.96 -4.68
C THR A 59 -6.29 11.18 -4.29
N LYS A 60 -6.32 12.23 -5.12
CA LYS A 60 -7.16 13.43 -4.90
C LYS A 60 -8.65 13.16 -4.99
N GLY A 61 -9.05 12.16 -5.77
CA GLY A 61 -10.45 11.76 -5.97
C GLY A 61 -10.88 10.58 -5.09
N LEU A 62 -10.00 10.09 -4.20
CA LEU A 62 -10.29 8.93 -3.37
C LEU A 62 -10.97 9.36 -2.06
N ASP A 63 -12.16 8.81 -1.78
CA ASP A 63 -12.91 9.07 -0.54
C ASP A 63 -12.47 8.16 0.61
N ALA A 64 -11.17 8.21 0.94
CA ALA A 64 -10.59 7.46 2.05
C ALA A 64 -9.31 8.09 2.58
N LYS A 65 -9.06 7.92 3.88
CA LYS A 65 -7.73 8.19 4.45
C LYS A 65 -6.75 7.13 3.97
N ILE A 66 -5.66 7.55 3.32
CA ILE A 66 -4.61 6.63 2.87
C ILE A 66 -3.55 6.51 3.96
N ILE A 67 -3.25 5.28 4.38
CA ILE A 67 -2.16 4.97 5.30
C ILE A 67 -1.20 4.02 4.60
N THR A 68 0.08 4.38 4.56
CA THR A 68 1.13 3.61 3.87
C THR A 68 2.14 3.07 4.88
N PRO A 69 2.09 1.77 5.21
CA PRO A 69 3.18 1.09 5.92
C PRO A 69 4.47 1.07 5.09
N VAL A 70 5.59 1.45 5.71
CA VAL A 70 6.93 1.50 5.13
C VAL A 70 7.86 0.60 5.93
N PHE A 71 8.42 -0.41 5.28
CA PHE A 71 9.30 -1.39 5.91
C PHE A 71 10.76 -1.07 5.59
N LYS A 72 11.56 -0.87 6.63
CA LYS A 72 12.99 -0.59 6.53
C LYS A 72 13.79 -1.67 7.25
N ASP A 73 14.88 -2.07 6.62
CA ASP A 73 15.81 -3.05 7.14
C ASP A 73 17.16 -2.37 7.39
N TRP A 74 17.85 -2.78 8.45
CA TRP A 74 19.23 -2.38 8.69
C TRP A 74 20.14 -2.99 7.63
N SER A 75 20.83 -2.14 6.86
CA SER A 75 21.74 -2.56 5.81
C SER A 75 22.71 -1.42 5.50
N ASN A 76 24.01 -1.71 5.45
CA ASN A 76 25.07 -0.72 5.26
C ASN A 76 25.00 0.39 6.33
N ASP A 77 24.94 -0.01 7.61
CA ASP A 77 24.95 0.86 8.79
C ASP A 77 23.83 1.89 8.89
N LYS A 78 22.72 1.66 8.17
CA LYS A 78 21.51 2.48 8.28
C LYS A 78 20.25 1.69 7.95
N TYR A 79 19.11 2.19 8.42
CA TYR A 79 17.80 1.69 8.01
C TYR A 79 17.43 2.19 6.62
N ARG A 80 17.14 1.26 5.70
CA ARG A 80 16.70 1.58 4.33
C ARG A 80 15.68 0.57 3.83
N ILE A 81 14.93 0.94 2.81
CA ILE A 81 14.01 0.01 2.15
C ILE A 81 14.83 -0.97 1.32
N VAL A 82 14.86 -2.24 1.72
CA VAL A 82 15.42 -3.33 0.92
C VAL A 82 14.27 -4.00 0.18
N SER A 83 14.19 -3.78 -1.14
CA SER A 83 13.00 -4.09 -1.95
C SER A 83 12.47 -5.51 -1.82
N PHE A 84 13.35 -6.51 -1.69
CA PHE A 84 12.94 -7.91 -1.50
C PHE A 84 12.19 -8.09 -0.18
N PHE A 85 12.76 -7.61 0.93
CA PHE A 85 12.14 -7.70 2.25
C PHE A 85 10.89 -6.83 2.36
N ALA A 86 10.90 -5.62 1.80
CA ALA A 86 9.72 -4.76 1.80
C ALA A 86 8.53 -5.40 1.06
N LYS A 87 8.76 -6.12 -0.05
CA LYS A 87 7.71 -6.88 -0.75
C LYS A 87 7.14 -8.01 0.13
N LYS A 88 8.00 -8.77 0.80
CA LYS A 88 7.58 -9.82 1.74
C LYS A 88 6.79 -9.22 2.92
N ALA A 89 7.30 -8.15 3.52
CA ALA A 89 6.71 -7.47 4.67
C ALA A 89 5.33 -6.88 4.35
N ARG A 90 5.11 -6.36 3.15
CA ARG A 90 3.76 -5.95 2.68
C ARG A 90 2.77 -7.11 2.70
N GLY A 91 3.17 -8.27 2.19
CA GLY A 91 2.35 -9.49 2.25
C GLY A 91 2.09 -9.94 3.69
N GLN A 92 3.09 -9.84 4.56
CA GLN A 92 2.95 -10.17 5.98
C GLN A 92 2.01 -9.21 6.72
N MET A 93 2.07 -7.91 6.43
CA MET A 93 1.16 -6.91 6.97
C MET A 93 -0.28 -7.18 6.52
N ALA A 94 -0.49 -7.47 5.23
CA ALA A 94 -1.81 -7.85 4.72
C ALA A 94 -2.34 -9.10 5.44
N ALA A 95 -1.50 -10.14 5.58
CA ALA A 95 -1.86 -11.35 6.31
C ALA A 95 -2.17 -11.07 7.79
N HIS A 96 -1.39 -10.19 8.44
CA HIS A 96 -1.61 -9.78 9.83
C HIS A 96 -2.96 -9.07 10.00
N ILE A 97 -3.30 -8.13 9.11
CA ILE A 97 -4.59 -7.44 9.10
C ILE A 97 -5.74 -8.43 9.01
N ILE A 98 -5.68 -9.36 8.04
CA ILE A 98 -6.74 -10.32 7.77
C ILE A 98 -6.88 -11.33 8.92
N LYS A 99 -5.78 -11.97 9.33
CA LYS A 99 -5.78 -13.02 10.36
C LYS A 99 -6.29 -12.50 11.71
N ASN A 100 -5.90 -11.29 12.08
CA ASN A 100 -6.33 -10.65 13.33
C ASN A 100 -7.63 -9.85 13.19
N ARG A 101 -8.25 -9.86 12.01
CA ARG A 101 -9.49 -9.13 11.69
C ARG A 101 -9.45 -7.68 12.16
N LEU A 102 -8.34 -6.98 11.90
CA LEU A 102 -8.15 -5.63 12.39
C LEU A 102 -9.21 -4.69 11.81
N LYS A 103 -9.85 -3.92 12.70
CA LYS A 103 -10.90 -2.94 12.36
C LYS A 103 -10.48 -1.49 12.55
N SER A 104 -9.27 -1.27 13.08
CA SER A 104 -8.74 0.06 13.35
C SER A 104 -7.30 0.16 12.85
N PRO A 105 -6.95 1.22 12.10
CA PRO A 105 -5.58 1.45 11.66
C PRO A 105 -4.59 1.63 12.81
N ALA A 106 -5.05 2.03 13.99
CA ALA A 106 -4.18 2.16 15.17
C ALA A 106 -3.50 0.83 15.53
N LYS A 107 -4.21 -0.30 15.33
CA LYS A 107 -3.69 -1.65 15.60
C LYS A 107 -2.59 -2.10 14.63
N LEU A 108 -2.37 -1.39 13.53
CA LEU A 108 -1.26 -1.69 12.62
C LEU A 108 0.09 -1.50 13.30
N LYS A 109 0.16 -0.63 14.31
CA LYS A 109 1.39 -0.36 15.08
C LYS A 109 1.86 -1.59 15.87
N ASP A 110 0.97 -2.55 16.12
CA ASP A 110 1.29 -3.81 16.83
C ASP A 110 1.93 -4.87 15.92
N PHE A 111 2.16 -4.55 14.63
CA PHE A 111 2.81 -5.45 13.70
C PHE A 111 4.26 -5.73 14.11
N ALA A 112 4.52 -6.99 14.51
CA ALA A 112 5.81 -7.46 14.99
C ALA A 112 6.40 -8.65 14.21
N VAL A 113 5.85 -8.96 13.02
CA VAL A 113 6.23 -10.17 12.25
C VAL A 113 7.68 -10.07 11.76
N ASP A 114 8.41 -11.18 11.82
CA ASP A 114 9.82 -11.29 11.41
C ASP A 114 10.76 -10.27 12.08
N GLY A 115 10.40 -9.73 13.26
CA GLY A 115 11.22 -8.78 14.01
C GLY A 115 11.13 -7.33 13.53
N TYR A 116 10.15 -6.99 12.70
CA TYR A 116 9.82 -5.58 12.46
C TYR A 116 9.21 -4.96 13.72
N CYS A 117 9.54 -3.70 14.00
CA CYS A 117 8.97 -2.93 15.09
C CYS A 117 8.51 -1.57 14.57
N PHE A 118 7.38 -1.07 15.06
CA PHE A 118 6.89 0.27 14.73
C PHE A 118 7.86 1.33 15.24
N ASP A 119 8.15 2.31 14.39
CA ASP A 119 9.00 3.46 14.70
C ASP A 119 8.14 4.73 14.77
N PRO A 120 7.83 5.24 15.99
CA PRO A 120 7.01 6.43 16.15
C PRO A 120 7.69 7.72 15.63
N GLU A 121 9.02 7.81 15.67
CA GLU A 121 9.74 9.04 15.33
C GLU A 121 9.71 9.32 13.83
N GLU A 122 9.83 8.29 13.01
CA GLU A 122 9.75 8.44 11.55
C GLU A 122 8.33 8.33 10.99
N SER A 123 7.35 8.01 11.84
CA SER A 123 5.96 7.81 11.45
C SER A 123 5.14 9.10 11.53
N THR A 124 4.12 9.15 10.68
CA THR A 124 3.11 10.21 10.66
C THR A 124 1.71 9.57 10.54
N ASP A 125 0.68 10.40 10.55
CA ASP A 125 -0.72 9.93 10.45
C ASP A 125 -1.05 9.12 9.19
N ASN A 126 -0.29 9.31 8.11
CA ASN A 126 -0.51 8.67 6.81
C ASN A 126 0.65 7.73 6.42
N LYS A 127 1.72 7.65 7.22
CA LYS A 127 2.92 6.86 6.94
C LYS A 127 3.38 6.17 8.22
N LEU A 128 3.29 4.84 8.26
CA LEU A 128 3.70 4.06 9.42
C LEU A 128 5.03 3.36 9.10
N VAL A 129 6.11 3.75 9.75
CA VAL A 129 7.44 3.18 9.53
C VAL A 129 7.64 2.00 10.47
N PHE A 130 8.12 0.88 9.92
CA PHE A 130 8.50 -0.31 10.65
C PHE A 130 9.97 -0.62 10.34
N LYS A 131 10.78 -0.79 11.38
CA LYS A 131 12.22 -1.07 11.28
C LYS A 131 12.53 -2.47 11.76
N ARG A 132 13.48 -3.11 11.09
CA ARG A 132 14.05 -4.39 11.51
C ARG A 132 15.57 -4.33 11.45
N LYS A 133 16.23 -4.72 12.53
CA LYS A 133 17.67 -4.96 12.59
C LYS A 133 17.86 -6.45 12.79
N GLN A 134 18.39 -7.13 11.76
CA GLN A 134 18.81 -8.53 11.90
C GLN A 134 20.02 -8.61 12.83
#